data_AF-A0A842N5Z4-F1
#
_entry.id   AF-A0A842N5Z4-F1
#
_cell.length_a   1.000
_cell.length_b   1.000
_cell.length_c   1.000
_cell.angle_alpha   90.00
_cell.angle_beta   90.00
_cell.angle_gamma   90.00
#
_symmetry.space_group_name_H-M   'P 1'
#
loop_
_entity.id
_entity.type
_entity.pdbx_description
1 polymer ?
#
loop_
_entity_poly.entity_id
_entity_poly.type
_entity_poly.pdbx_seq_one_letter_code
_entity_poly.pdbx_strand_id
1 'polypeptide(L)'
;MNNDISTEDYLKGIAKARKDLTSLIDKIRKEKYKGSDELWVGADVAIDTKAPPRSTAWWPPQDDYVVTPYCKELSWLFRQLRDIFYECQLIDASNKEEFFGWLADAAIAYMETTDDGVGNCEALLLATHLEAEVILKKMLCQLPHGE
;
A
#
# COMPACT_ATOMS: atom_id res chain seq x y z
N MET A 1 -23.73 -10.96 -7.24
CA MET A 1 -24.42 -10.71 -5.95
C MET A 1 -23.68 -9.55 -5.31
N ASN A 2 -24.28 -8.36 -5.33
CA ASN A 2 -23.74 -7.20 -4.62
C ASN A 2 -24.07 -7.41 -3.14
N ASN A 3 -23.08 -7.79 -2.35
CA ASN A 3 -23.15 -7.63 -0.91
C ASN A 3 -22.72 -6.19 -0.64
N ASP A 4 -23.67 -5.26 -0.66
CA ASP A 4 -23.41 -3.94 -0.10
C ASP A 4 -23.10 -4.14 1.38
N ILE A 5 -21.86 -3.83 1.77
CA ILE A 5 -21.43 -3.88 3.17
C ILE A 5 -22.29 -2.89 3.96
N SER A 6 -22.80 -3.30 5.11
CA SER A 6 -23.56 -2.37 5.94
C SER A 6 -22.65 -1.24 6.43
N THR A 7 -23.18 -0.03 6.63
CA THR A 7 -22.40 1.09 7.21
C THR A 7 -21.76 0.70 8.54
N GLU A 8 -22.46 -0.12 9.35
CA GLU A 8 -21.93 -0.62 10.61
C GLU A 8 -20.71 -1.53 10.40
N ASP A 9 -20.79 -2.47 9.46
CA ASP A 9 -19.69 -3.40 9.15
C ASP A 9 -18.51 -2.66 8.50
N TYR A 10 -18.78 -1.65 7.68
CA TYR A 10 -17.75 -0.77 7.14
C TYR A 10 -17.01 -0.01 8.24
N LEU A 11 -17.73 0.60 9.19
CA LEU A 11 -17.14 1.28 10.34
C LEU A 11 -16.33 0.33 11.24
N LYS A 12 -16.81 -0.90 11.45
CA LYS A 12 -16.05 -1.96 12.14
C LYS A 12 -14.77 -2.31 11.37
N GLY A 13 -14.84 -2.39 10.05
CA GLY A 13 -13.70 -2.58 9.15
C GLY A 13 -12.67 -1.48 9.31
N ILE A 14 -13.07 -0.21 9.27
CA ILE A 14 -12.19 0.95 9.50
C ILE A 14 -11.53 0.87 10.87
N ALA A 15 -12.29 0.56 11.93
CA ALA A 15 -11.76 0.47 13.28
C ALA A 15 -10.73 -0.66 13.43
N LYS A 16 -11.00 -1.83 12.81
CA LYS A 16 -10.05 -2.96 12.77
C LYS A 16 -8.79 -2.59 11.99
N ALA A 17 -8.94 -2.07 10.77
CA ALA A 17 -7.81 -1.67 9.93
C ALA A 17 -6.91 -0.66 10.64
N ARG A 18 -7.47 0.35 11.34
CA ARG A 18 -6.70 1.30 12.13
C ARG A 18 -5.85 0.64 13.22
N LYS A 19 -6.43 -0.34 13.93
CA LYS A 19 -5.72 -1.11 14.97
C LYS A 19 -4.58 -1.94 14.37
N ASP A 20 -4.82 -2.56 13.23
CA ASP A 20 -3.84 -3.40 12.56
C ASP A 20 -2.70 -2.56 11.95
N LEU A 21 -3.01 -1.38 11.40
CA LEU A 21 -2.02 -0.39 10.95
C LEU A 21 -1.14 0.08 12.11
N THR A 22 -1.73 0.38 13.28
CA THR A 22 -0.96 0.73 14.48
C THR A 22 -0.01 -0.40 14.88
N SER A 23 -0.48 -1.64 14.83
CA SER A 23 0.33 -2.82 15.13
C SER A 23 1.43 -3.05 14.08
N LEU A 24 1.21 -2.63 12.84
CA LEU A 24 2.17 -2.74 11.75
C LEU A 24 3.34 -1.75 11.91
N ILE A 25 3.10 -0.53 12.41
CA ILE A 25 4.18 0.41 12.79
C ILE A 25 5.12 -0.23 13.81
N ASP A 26 4.56 -0.90 14.83
CA ASP A 26 5.33 -1.59 15.84
C ASP A 26 6.19 -2.71 15.27
N LYS A 27 5.70 -3.41 14.23
CA LYS A 27 6.50 -4.41 13.52
C LYS A 27 7.63 -3.74 12.74
N ILE A 28 7.36 -2.62 12.06
CA ILE A 28 8.36 -1.88 11.28
C ILE A 28 9.49 -1.40 12.20
N ARG A 29 9.18 -0.66 13.26
CA ARG A 29 10.15 -0.09 14.22
C ARG A 29 10.96 -1.12 15.00
N LYS A 30 10.47 -2.35 15.09
CA LYS A 30 11.18 -3.46 15.76
C LYS A 30 11.91 -4.36 14.76
N GLU A 31 12.03 -3.93 13.51
CA GLU A 31 12.65 -4.67 12.40
C GLU A 31 12.07 -6.09 12.24
N LYS A 32 10.76 -6.23 12.52
CA LYS A 32 10.03 -7.50 12.40
C LYS A 32 9.43 -7.69 11.00
N TYR A 33 9.77 -6.82 10.06
CA TYR A 33 9.51 -7.07 8.65
C TYR A 33 10.43 -8.19 8.18
N LYS A 34 9.86 -9.14 7.46
CA LYS A 34 10.64 -10.15 6.73
C LYS A 34 10.56 -9.73 5.28
N GLY A 35 11.69 -9.54 4.61
CA GLY A 35 11.67 -9.41 3.16
C GLY A 35 10.79 -10.52 2.55
N SER A 36 9.98 -10.18 1.56
CA SER A 36 9.13 -11.15 0.87
C SER A 36 9.98 -12.05 -0.05
N ASP A 37 9.67 -13.34 -0.07
CA ASP A 37 10.29 -14.30 -1.01
C ASP A 37 9.93 -13.99 -2.47
N GLU A 38 8.74 -13.43 -2.67
CA GLU A 38 8.24 -12.95 -3.95
C GLU A 38 8.15 -11.42 -3.95
N LEU A 39 8.57 -10.79 -5.04
CA LEU A 39 8.38 -9.35 -5.20
C LEU A 39 6.90 -9.01 -5.46
N TRP A 40 6.49 -7.80 -5.13
CA TRP A 40 5.13 -7.35 -5.39
C TRP A 40 4.93 -7.04 -6.87
N VAL A 41 3.87 -7.62 -7.43
CA VAL A 41 3.31 -7.29 -8.74
C VAL A 41 1.80 -7.35 -8.62
N GLY A 42 1.12 -6.26 -8.95
CA GLY A 42 -0.34 -6.21 -9.00
C GLY A 42 -0.88 -4.81 -8.87
N ALA A 43 -2.12 -4.61 -9.33
CA ALA A 43 -2.81 -3.32 -9.34
C ALA A 43 -1.95 -2.23 -10.01
N ASP A 44 -1.39 -2.56 -11.18
CA ASP A 44 -0.52 -1.73 -12.01
C ASP A 44 0.77 -1.21 -11.36
N VAL A 45 1.11 -1.72 -10.18
CA VAL A 45 2.35 -1.45 -9.46
C VAL A 45 3.28 -2.66 -9.48
N ALA A 46 4.58 -2.40 -9.68
CA ALA A 46 5.65 -3.34 -9.35
C ALA A 46 6.73 -2.75 -8.46
N ILE A 47 7.32 -3.61 -7.65
CA ILE A 47 8.43 -3.28 -6.77
C ILE A 47 9.61 -4.20 -7.09
N ASP A 48 10.73 -3.65 -7.53
CA ASP A 48 11.92 -4.43 -7.89
C ASP A 48 13.21 -3.62 -7.63
N THR A 49 14.35 -4.28 -7.72
CA THR A 49 15.69 -3.69 -7.77
C THR A 49 16.01 -3.01 -9.09
N LYS A 50 15.22 -3.28 -10.14
CA LYS A 50 15.40 -2.73 -11.48
C LYS A 50 14.06 -2.62 -12.20
N ALA A 51 13.82 -1.49 -12.86
CA ALA A 51 12.73 -1.42 -13.81
C ALA A 51 13.07 -2.28 -15.04
N PRO A 52 12.12 -3.05 -15.59
CA PRO A 52 12.30 -3.67 -16.89
C PRO A 52 12.45 -2.58 -17.97
N PRO A 53 13.05 -2.90 -19.12
CA PRO A 53 13.02 -2.00 -20.28
C PRO A 53 11.57 -1.60 -20.57
N ARG A 54 11.32 -0.31 -20.85
CA ARG A 54 9.98 0.16 -21.24
C ARG A 54 9.46 -0.72 -22.38
N SER A 55 8.37 -1.44 -22.13
CA SER A 55 7.72 -2.27 -23.13
C SER A 55 7.13 -1.39 -24.22
N THR A 56 7.28 -1.80 -25.48
CA THR A 56 6.56 -1.20 -26.62
C THR A 56 5.24 -1.94 -26.91
N ALA A 57 4.86 -2.90 -26.07
CA ALA A 57 3.65 -3.69 -26.25
C ALA A 57 2.41 -2.95 -25.76
N TRP A 58 1.26 -3.28 -26.36
CA TRP A 58 -0.06 -2.70 -26.11
C TRP A 58 -0.74 -3.21 -24.82
N TRP A 59 -0.10 -4.14 -24.11
CA TRP A 59 -0.59 -4.80 -22.90
C TRP A 59 0.50 -4.74 -21.83
N PRO A 60 0.21 -4.21 -20.64
CA PRO A 60 0.92 -3.01 -20.20
C PRO A 60 2.31 -3.33 -19.63
N PRO A 61 3.32 -2.47 -19.85
CA PRO A 61 4.33 -2.28 -18.81
C PRO A 61 3.60 -1.81 -17.56
N GLN A 62 3.92 -2.33 -16.36
CA GLN A 62 3.36 -1.78 -15.11
C GLN A 62 3.54 -0.27 -15.11
N ASP A 63 2.46 0.48 -14.85
CA ASP A 63 2.48 1.94 -15.03
C ASP A 63 3.38 2.59 -13.95
N ASP A 64 3.43 1.99 -12.76
CA ASP A 64 4.30 2.43 -11.67
C ASP A 64 5.33 1.38 -11.24
N TYR A 65 6.60 1.75 -11.30
CA TYR A 65 7.73 0.96 -10.79
C TYR A 65 8.37 1.66 -9.61
N VAL A 66 8.33 1.00 -8.45
CA VAL A 66 9.15 1.40 -7.30
C VAL A 66 10.47 0.65 -7.36
N VAL A 67 11.51 1.34 -7.81
CA VAL A 67 12.86 0.76 -7.96
C VAL A 67 13.69 1.04 -6.71
N THR A 68 13.94 0.02 -5.89
CA THR A 68 14.66 0.19 -4.62
C THR A 68 15.43 -1.09 -4.23
N PRO A 69 16.60 -0.98 -3.57
CA PRO A 69 17.27 -2.15 -3.00
C PRO A 69 16.45 -2.83 -1.88
N TYR A 70 15.50 -2.12 -1.26
CA TYR A 70 14.61 -2.65 -0.22
C TYR A 70 13.32 -3.27 -0.81
N CYS A 71 13.39 -3.77 -2.04
CA CYS A 71 12.23 -4.23 -2.79
C CYS A 71 11.50 -5.38 -2.09
N LYS A 72 12.22 -6.23 -1.35
CA LYS A 72 11.63 -7.36 -0.61
C LYS A 72 10.85 -6.89 0.61
N GLU A 73 11.40 -5.95 1.36
CA GLU A 73 10.79 -5.36 2.55
C GLU A 73 9.56 -4.54 2.18
N LEU A 74 9.65 -3.74 1.13
CA LEU A 74 8.52 -2.97 0.62
C LEU A 74 7.43 -3.90 0.05
N SER A 75 7.83 -4.96 -0.65
CA SER A 75 6.91 -6.00 -1.12
C SER A 75 6.21 -6.74 0.02
N TRP A 76 6.87 -6.94 1.15
CA TRP A 76 6.26 -7.46 2.37
C TRP A 76 5.22 -6.48 2.91
N LEU A 77 5.55 -5.19 2.98
CA LEU A 77 4.63 -4.16 3.47
C LEU A 77 3.36 -4.09 2.61
N PHE A 78 3.50 -4.08 1.27
CA PHE A 78 2.36 -4.08 0.35
C PHE A 78 1.44 -5.29 0.60
N ARG A 79 1.99 -6.48 0.89
CA ARG A 79 1.19 -7.66 1.27
C ARG A 79 0.49 -7.47 2.61
N GLN A 80 1.17 -6.92 3.62
CA GLN A 80 0.54 -6.65 4.92
C GLN A 80 -0.62 -5.66 4.77
N LEU A 81 -0.43 -4.58 4.00
CA LEU A 81 -1.46 -3.58 3.75
C LEU A 81 -2.62 -4.17 2.94
N ARG A 82 -2.32 -4.93 1.88
CA ARG A 82 -3.31 -5.70 1.12
C ARG A 82 -4.19 -6.53 2.06
N ASP A 83 -3.58 -7.34 2.91
CA ASP A 83 -4.30 -8.28 3.77
C ASP A 83 -5.18 -7.51 4.77
N ILE A 84 -4.66 -6.45 5.39
CA ILE A 84 -5.43 -5.59 6.31
C ILE A 84 -6.68 -5.02 5.63
N PHE A 85 -6.53 -4.45 4.42
CA PHE A 85 -7.63 -3.74 3.75
C PHE A 85 -8.63 -4.70 3.09
N TYR A 86 -8.19 -5.84 2.53
CA TYR A 86 -9.11 -6.86 1.99
C TYR A 86 -9.87 -7.60 3.10
N GLU A 87 -9.21 -7.97 4.22
CA GLU A 87 -9.89 -8.61 5.35
C GLU A 87 -11.02 -7.74 5.91
N CYS A 88 -10.83 -6.42 5.88
CA CYS A 88 -11.81 -5.45 6.35
C CYS A 88 -12.80 -5.02 5.25
N GLN A 89 -12.72 -5.62 4.04
CA GLN A 89 -13.56 -5.27 2.88
C GLN A 89 -13.53 -3.77 2.52
N LEU A 90 -12.39 -3.11 2.76
CA LEU A 90 -12.19 -1.69 2.50
C LEU A 90 -11.70 -1.41 1.08
N ILE A 91 -11.05 -2.41 0.48
CA ILE A 91 -10.65 -2.38 -0.92
C ILE A 91 -11.22 -3.58 -1.66
N ASP A 92 -11.53 -3.38 -2.94
CA ASP A 92 -12.06 -4.41 -3.84
C ASP A 92 -11.53 -4.19 -5.28
N ALA A 93 -12.15 -4.83 -6.27
CA ALA A 93 -11.74 -4.71 -7.66
C ALA A 93 -11.87 -3.29 -8.23
N SER A 94 -12.71 -2.44 -7.64
CA SER A 94 -13.02 -1.09 -8.13
C SER A 94 -12.03 -0.02 -7.66
N ASN A 95 -11.37 -0.22 -6.51
CA ASN A 95 -10.52 0.80 -5.89
C ASN A 95 -9.11 0.31 -5.52
N LYS A 96 -8.79 -0.98 -5.74
CA LYS A 96 -7.44 -1.52 -5.47
C LYS A 96 -6.34 -0.79 -6.23
N GLU A 97 -6.58 -0.39 -7.48
CA GLU A 97 -5.59 0.27 -8.34
C GLU A 97 -5.21 1.63 -7.76
N GLU A 98 -6.21 2.46 -7.40
CA GLU A 98 -5.98 3.74 -6.71
C GLU A 98 -5.27 3.53 -5.36
N PHE A 99 -5.69 2.53 -4.57
CA PHE A 99 -5.06 2.23 -3.29
C PHE A 99 -3.57 1.91 -3.43
N PHE A 100 -3.20 0.94 -4.28
CA PHE A 100 -1.81 0.54 -4.45
C PHE A 100 -0.97 1.58 -5.19
N GLY A 101 -1.57 2.32 -6.13
CA GLY A 101 -0.92 3.46 -6.80
C GLY A 101 -0.50 4.53 -5.80
N TRP A 102 -1.39 4.94 -4.89
CA TRP A 102 -1.04 5.92 -3.85
C TRP A 102 0.07 5.42 -2.90
N LEU A 103 0.10 4.12 -2.58
CA LEU A 103 1.22 3.56 -1.81
C LEU A 103 2.54 3.63 -2.57
N ALA A 104 2.52 3.40 -3.89
CA ALA A 104 3.69 3.51 -4.75
C ALA A 104 4.17 4.97 -4.84
N ASP A 105 3.25 5.91 -5.06
CA ASP A 105 3.52 7.35 -5.06
C ASP A 105 4.18 7.79 -3.76
N ALA A 106 3.68 7.35 -2.61
CA ALA A 106 4.26 7.70 -1.31
C ALA A 106 5.68 7.13 -1.13
N ALA A 107 5.93 5.91 -1.61
CA ALA A 107 7.26 5.30 -1.60
C ALA A 107 8.25 6.10 -2.48
N ILE A 108 7.83 6.43 -3.70
CA ILE A 108 8.62 7.20 -4.68
C ILE A 108 8.88 8.60 -4.13
N ALA A 109 7.85 9.29 -3.63
CA ALA A 109 7.98 10.62 -3.05
C ALA A 109 8.96 10.64 -1.88
N TYR A 110 8.97 9.62 -1.01
CA TYR A 110 9.99 9.51 0.03
C TYR A 110 11.40 9.40 -0.58
N MET A 111 11.61 8.49 -1.53
CA MET A 111 12.91 8.30 -2.17
C MET A 111 13.42 9.60 -2.84
N GLU A 112 12.54 10.36 -3.49
CA GLU A 112 12.87 11.65 -4.12
C GLU A 112 13.30 12.73 -3.11
N THR A 113 12.93 12.60 -1.83
CA THR A 113 13.38 13.52 -0.77
C THR A 113 14.77 13.19 -0.21
N THR A 114 15.39 12.10 -0.66
CA THR A 114 16.67 11.62 -0.13
C THR A 114 17.82 11.90 -1.10
N ASP A 115 18.99 12.26 -0.57
CA ASP A 115 20.14 12.67 -1.39
C ASP A 115 20.66 11.55 -2.32
N ASP A 116 20.48 10.29 -1.93
CA ASP A 116 20.91 9.11 -2.68
C ASP A 116 19.79 8.49 -3.53
N GLY A 117 18.57 9.05 -3.49
CA GLY A 117 17.40 8.55 -4.20
C GLY A 117 16.88 7.21 -3.68
N VAL A 118 17.32 6.76 -2.51
CA VAL A 118 16.99 5.45 -1.92
C VAL A 118 16.52 5.60 -0.47
N GLY A 119 17.22 6.39 0.33
CA GLY A 119 16.99 6.55 1.74
C GLY A 119 17.28 5.30 2.57
N ASN A 120 16.64 5.20 3.73
CA ASN A 120 16.74 4.04 4.60
C ASN A 120 15.46 3.20 4.57
N CYS A 121 15.61 1.90 4.76
CA CYS A 121 14.51 0.95 4.69
C CYS A 121 13.36 1.30 5.65
N GLU A 122 13.65 1.60 6.92
CA GLU A 122 12.61 1.87 7.90
C GLU A 122 11.76 3.09 7.50
N ALA A 123 12.39 4.19 7.14
CA ALA A 123 11.71 5.42 6.77
C ALA A 123 10.91 5.26 5.47
N LEU A 124 11.41 4.49 4.49
CA LEU A 124 10.65 4.10 3.30
C LEU A 124 9.36 3.36 3.69
N LEU A 125 9.48 2.33 4.54
CA LEU A 125 8.32 1.56 4.99
C LEU A 125 7.34 2.42 5.80
N LEU A 126 7.83 3.33 6.63
CA LEU A 126 6.99 4.25 7.42
C LEU A 126 6.28 5.29 6.54
N ALA A 127 6.94 5.81 5.49
CA ALA A 127 6.33 6.76 4.56
C ALA A 127 5.18 6.10 3.78
N THR A 128 5.42 4.90 3.24
CA THR A 128 4.36 4.12 2.57
C THR A 128 3.23 3.73 3.51
N HIS A 129 3.56 3.34 4.75
CA HIS A 129 2.54 3.01 5.76
C HIS A 129 1.67 4.23 6.12
N LEU A 130 2.28 5.41 6.25
CA LEU A 130 1.57 6.64 6.56
C LEU A 130 0.51 6.97 5.50
N GLU A 131 0.82 6.71 4.23
CA GLU A 131 -0.17 6.91 3.17
C GLU A 131 -1.37 5.99 3.35
N ALA A 132 -1.19 4.72 3.74
CA ALA A 132 -2.32 3.85 4.07
C ALA A 132 -3.19 4.42 5.20
N GLU A 133 -2.61 5.10 6.20
CA GLU A 133 -3.39 5.81 7.23
C GLU A 133 -4.14 7.02 6.68
N VAL A 134 -3.55 7.77 5.76
CA VAL A 134 -4.21 8.90 5.06
C VAL A 134 -5.41 8.38 4.28
N ILE A 135 -5.24 7.28 3.54
CA ILE A 135 -6.31 6.64 2.77
C ILE A 135 -7.43 6.18 3.69
N LEU A 136 -7.10 5.51 4.79
CA LEU A 136 -8.10 5.05 5.77
C LEU A 136 -8.91 6.22 6.36
N LYS A 137 -8.26 7.37 6.60
CA LYS A 137 -8.95 8.60 7.04
C LYS A 137 -9.86 9.16 5.94
N LYS A 138 -9.41 9.17 4.68
CA LYS A 138 -10.24 9.59 3.52
C LYS A 138 -11.50 8.72 3.42
N MET A 139 -11.34 7.40 3.51
CA MET A 139 -12.44 6.43 3.52
C MET A 139 -13.47 6.71 4.63
N LEU A 140 -13.01 7.02 5.85
CA LEU A 140 -13.89 7.39 6.95
C LEU A 140 -14.68 8.70 6.67
N CYS A 141 -14.04 9.69 6.03
CA CYS A 141 -14.66 10.99 5.72
C CYS A 141 -15.64 10.94 4.54
N GLN A 142 -15.56 9.92 3.68
CA GLN A 142 -16.44 9.76 2.52
C GLN A 142 -17.79 9.11 2.86
N LEU A 143 -17.97 8.64 4.11
CA LEU A 143 -19.28 8.18 4.56
C LEU A 143 -20.28 9.34 4.52
N PRO A 144 -21.46 9.17 3.90
CA PRO A 144 -22.46 10.21 3.90
C PRO A 144 -22.80 10.56 5.35
N HIS A 145 -22.56 11.82 5.73
CA HIS A 145 -23.13 12.37 6.94
C HIS A 145 -24.64 12.31 6.73
N GLY A 146 -25.31 11.41 7.47
CA GLY A 146 -26.75 11.17 7.30
C GLY A 146 -27.52 12.49 7.25
N GLU A 147 -28.39 12.61 6.25
CA GLU A 147 -29.44 13.63 6.22
C GLU A 147 -30.41 13.47 7.40
#